data_AF-A0A359MUZ3-F1
#
_entry.id   AF-A0A359MUZ3-F1
#
_cell.length_a   1.000
_cell.length_b   1.000
_cell.length_c   1.000
_cell.angle_alpha   90.00
_cell.angle_beta   90.00
_cell.angle_gamma   90.00
#
_symmetry.space_group_name_H-M   'P 1'
#
loop_
_entity.id
_entity.type
_entity.pdbx_description
1 polymer ?
#
loop_
_entity_poly.entity_id
_entity_poly.type
_entity_poly.pdbx_seq_one_letter_code
_entity_poly.pdbx_strand_id
1 'polypeptide(L)'
;MRYSTWHTFFFDIKTGKPDHEATCQGYRDGSAWARGQAWGIYGLALSYRYTRDSSLITLFRKVTEYYLEHLPSDLVPYWDLEFTDGSGEPRDSSSASIAVCGMLEMAKYLEEQEKKQYTSLAKKIMKSLYDSYAVKDAKTSNGLVFHSTYSNKSPYNTCEHKGVDECNSWGDYFYMEALTRLHKDWELYW
;
A
#
# COMPACT_ATOMS: atom_id res chain seq x y z
N MET A 1 -16.76 4.00 11.64
CA MET A 1 -15.42 3.60 12.15
C MET A 1 -14.43 3.90 11.04
N ARG A 2 -13.32 4.61 11.32
CA ARG A 2 -12.22 4.77 10.35
C ARG A 2 -11.48 3.44 10.27
N TYR A 3 -11.32 2.88 9.07
CA TYR A 3 -10.52 1.67 8.80
C TYR A 3 -9.12 2.00 8.28
N SER A 4 -8.62 3.18 8.64
CA SER A 4 -7.23 3.56 8.53
C SER A 4 -6.36 2.70 9.47
N THR A 5 -5.13 2.43 9.08
CA THR A 5 -4.14 1.74 9.91
C THR A 5 -3.23 2.73 10.61
N TRP A 6 -2.90 2.45 11.86
CA TRP A 6 -1.76 3.08 12.52
C TRP A 6 -0.45 2.44 12.07
N HIS A 7 0.62 3.25 11.99
CA HIS A 7 1.94 2.73 11.65
C HIS A 7 2.52 1.90 12.81
N THR A 8 2.34 2.36 14.05
CA THR A 8 2.87 1.68 15.23
C THR A 8 1.84 1.61 16.35
N PHE A 9 1.88 0.52 17.12
CA PHE A 9 1.06 0.31 18.30
C PHE A 9 1.97 -0.14 19.45
N PHE A 10 1.87 0.53 20.59
CA PHE A 10 2.68 0.24 21.78
C PHE A 10 1.91 -0.65 22.76
N PHE A 11 2.64 -1.54 23.41
CA PHE A 11 2.12 -2.42 24.46
C PHE A 11 2.97 -2.28 25.71
N ASP A 12 2.34 -2.39 26.87
CA ASP A 12 3.04 -2.41 28.14
C ASP A 12 3.89 -3.69 28.25
N ILE A 13 5.21 -3.54 28.45
CA ILE A 13 6.17 -4.65 28.43
C ILE A 13 5.99 -5.65 29.60
N LYS A 14 5.28 -5.27 30.67
CA LYS A 14 5.07 -6.13 31.84
C LYS A 14 3.78 -6.91 31.74
N THR A 15 2.74 -6.32 31.15
CA THR A 15 1.37 -6.83 31.17
C THR A 15 0.87 -7.27 29.79
N GLY A 16 1.51 -6.83 28.71
CA GLY A 16 1.07 -7.06 27.33
C GLY A 16 -0.22 -6.34 26.96
N LYS A 17 -0.71 -5.42 27.81
CA LYS A 17 -1.92 -4.65 27.52
C LYS A 17 -1.66 -3.58 26.47
N PRO A 18 -2.67 -3.24 25.64
CA PRO A 18 -2.59 -2.10 24.74
C PRO A 18 -2.28 -0.81 25.49
N ASP A 19 -1.34 -0.01 24.99
CA ASP A 19 -0.98 1.29 25.56
C ASP A 19 -1.52 2.44 24.69
N HIS A 20 -0.86 2.72 23.55
CA HIS A 20 -1.29 3.78 22.63
C HIS A 20 -0.83 3.54 21.18
N GLU A 21 -1.50 4.22 20.25
CA GLU A 21 -1.11 4.28 18.85
C GLU A 21 -0.19 5.47 18.56
N ALA A 22 0.69 5.32 17.58
CA ALA A 22 1.51 6.42 17.09
C ALA A 22 1.86 6.26 15.61
N THR A 23 2.37 7.32 15.01
CA THR A 23 3.07 7.24 13.74
C THR A 23 4.49 7.78 13.81
N CYS A 24 5.45 7.04 13.25
CA CYS A 24 6.80 7.53 13.03
C CYS A 24 6.97 8.15 11.63
N GLN A 25 6.20 7.69 10.64
CA GLN A 25 6.42 7.97 9.21
C GLN A 25 5.20 8.51 8.46
N GLY A 26 4.02 8.53 9.08
CA GLY A 26 2.86 9.24 8.52
C GLY A 26 3.02 10.74 8.66
N TYR A 27 2.13 11.50 8.03
CA TYR A 27 2.12 12.95 8.10
C TYR A 27 1.95 13.46 9.53
N ARG A 28 1.04 12.87 10.31
CA ARG A 28 0.76 13.20 11.73
C ARG A 28 0.03 12.06 12.42
N ASP A 29 -0.07 12.08 13.74
CA ASP A 29 -0.93 11.13 14.44
C ASP A 29 -2.38 11.25 13.95
N GLY A 30 -2.98 10.12 13.60
CA GLY A 30 -4.33 10.03 13.04
C GLY A 30 -4.42 10.28 11.53
N SER A 31 -3.30 10.59 10.85
CA SER A 31 -3.21 10.47 9.39
C SER A 31 -3.05 9.00 8.98
N ALA A 32 -3.11 8.73 7.68
CA ALA A 32 -3.08 7.37 7.16
C ALA A 32 -1.92 7.22 6.17
N TRP A 33 -0.75 6.87 6.72
CA TRP A 33 0.43 6.62 5.91
C TRP A 33 0.16 5.56 4.84
N ALA A 34 0.30 5.93 3.57
CA ALA A 34 -0.23 5.15 2.46
C ALA A 34 0.39 3.75 2.38
N ARG A 35 1.69 3.63 2.67
CA ARG A 35 2.35 2.32 2.69
C ARG A 35 1.96 1.46 3.90
N GLY A 36 1.66 2.07 5.04
CA GLY A 36 1.11 1.36 6.21
C GLY A 36 -0.23 0.71 5.88
N GLN A 37 -1.11 1.46 5.21
CA GLN A 37 -2.39 0.95 4.74
C GLN A 37 -2.20 -0.19 3.74
N ALA A 38 -1.28 -0.05 2.78
CA ALA A 38 -0.97 -1.09 1.80
C ALA A 38 -0.40 -2.37 2.45
N TRP A 39 0.43 -2.25 3.49
CA TRP A 39 0.85 -3.39 4.30
C TRP A 39 -0.32 -4.09 4.99
N GLY A 40 -1.30 -3.33 5.48
CA GLY A 40 -2.55 -3.90 5.99
C GLY A 40 -3.29 -4.71 4.93
N ILE A 41 -3.47 -4.15 3.74
CA ILE A 41 -4.16 -4.83 2.62
C ILE A 41 -3.47 -6.15 2.29
N TYR A 42 -2.16 -6.13 2.04
CA TYR A 42 -1.46 -7.34 1.62
C TYR A 42 -1.24 -8.33 2.77
N GLY A 43 -0.91 -7.83 3.97
CA GLY A 43 -0.74 -8.64 5.17
C GLY A 43 -2.01 -9.40 5.55
N LEU A 44 -3.20 -8.81 5.39
CA LEU A 44 -4.47 -9.50 5.61
C LEU A 44 -4.74 -10.60 4.59
N ALA A 45 -4.40 -10.37 3.31
CA ALA A 45 -4.52 -11.38 2.26
C ALA A 45 -3.61 -12.58 2.52
N LEU A 46 -2.34 -12.32 2.87
CA LEU A 46 -1.38 -13.37 3.24
C LEU A 46 -1.80 -14.10 4.51
N SER A 47 -2.25 -13.37 5.53
CA SER A 47 -2.72 -13.97 6.78
C SER A 47 -3.92 -14.89 6.52
N TYR A 48 -4.89 -14.46 5.71
CA TYR A 48 -6.03 -15.29 5.33
C TYR A 48 -5.63 -16.56 4.57
N ARG A 49 -4.66 -16.47 3.65
CA ARG A 49 -4.11 -17.64 2.93
C ARG A 49 -3.67 -18.74 3.91
N TYR A 50 -3.02 -18.36 5.00
CA TYR A 50 -2.47 -19.28 6.00
C TYR A 50 -3.45 -19.72 7.08
N THR A 51 -4.25 -18.79 7.62
CA THR A 51 -5.12 -19.07 8.78
C THR A 51 -6.53 -19.49 8.39
N ARG A 52 -6.99 -19.08 7.19
CA ARG A 52 -8.38 -19.22 6.73
C ARG A 52 -9.41 -18.56 7.66
N ASP A 53 -8.99 -17.64 8.51
CA ASP A 53 -9.92 -16.89 9.35
C ASP A 53 -10.75 -15.91 8.52
N SER A 54 -12.03 -16.23 8.33
CA SER A 54 -13.00 -15.40 7.59
C SER A 54 -13.15 -13.97 8.12
N SER A 55 -12.78 -13.70 9.38
CA SER A 55 -12.76 -12.34 9.94
C SER A 55 -11.81 -11.43 9.17
N LEU A 56 -10.72 -11.99 8.63
CA LEU A 56 -9.70 -11.27 7.87
C LEU A 56 -10.20 -10.79 6.51
N ILE A 57 -11.16 -11.49 5.89
CA ILE A 57 -11.81 -11.01 4.65
C ILE A 57 -12.60 -9.74 4.95
N THR A 58 -13.34 -9.73 6.06
CA THR A 58 -14.12 -8.55 6.46
C THR A 58 -13.20 -7.36 6.74
N LEU A 59 -12.08 -7.59 7.42
CA LEU A 59 -11.10 -6.55 7.69
C LEU A 59 -10.39 -6.09 6.40
N PHE A 60 -10.03 -7.01 5.51
CA PHE A 60 -9.43 -6.70 4.21
C PHE A 60 -10.32 -5.77 3.39
N ARG A 61 -11.62 -6.05 3.29
CA ARG A 61 -12.58 -5.21 2.55
C ARG A 61 -12.55 -3.79 3.08
N LYS A 62 -12.64 -3.65 4.40
CA LYS A 62 -12.69 -2.36 5.10
C LYS A 62 -11.41 -1.54 4.97
N VAL A 63 -10.25 -2.20 5.13
CA VAL A 63 -8.93 -1.57 4.97
C VAL A 63 -8.67 -1.19 3.52
N THR A 64 -9.09 -2.02 2.56
CA THR A 64 -8.93 -1.74 1.13
C THR A 64 -9.89 -0.65 0.65
N GLU A 65 -11.14 -0.65 1.11
CA GLU A 65 -12.12 0.41 0.82
C GLU A 65 -11.60 1.78 1.28
N TYR A 66 -11.08 1.86 2.51
CA TYR A 66 -10.46 3.09 3.01
C TYR A 66 -9.31 3.56 2.10
N TYR A 67 -8.43 2.66 1.67
CA TYR A 67 -7.34 3.01 0.76
C TYR A 67 -7.86 3.57 -0.56
N LEU A 68 -8.83 2.90 -1.18
CA LEU A 68 -9.39 3.27 -2.49
C LEU A 68 -10.16 4.60 -2.45
N GLU A 69 -10.87 4.89 -1.36
CA GLU A 69 -11.61 6.15 -1.18
C GLU A 69 -10.71 7.39 -1.11
N HIS A 70 -9.45 7.21 -0.73
CA HIS A 70 -8.47 8.29 -0.56
C HIS A 70 -7.47 8.39 -1.72
N LEU A 71 -7.65 7.59 -2.78
CA LEU A 71 -6.79 7.69 -3.95
C LEU A 71 -7.08 8.96 -4.77
N PRO A 72 -6.04 9.58 -5.35
CA PRO A 72 -6.20 10.63 -6.36
C PRO A 72 -6.84 10.09 -7.65
N SER A 73 -7.11 11.00 -8.58
CA SER A 73 -7.69 10.66 -9.90
C SER A 73 -6.87 9.66 -10.72
N ASP A 74 -5.53 9.65 -10.59
CA ASP A 74 -4.64 8.70 -11.26
C ASP A 74 -4.51 7.34 -10.54
N LEU A 75 -5.18 7.17 -9.40
CA LEU A 75 -5.19 5.94 -8.58
C LEU A 75 -3.83 5.55 -7.94
N VAL A 76 -2.83 6.43 -7.90
CA VAL A 76 -1.55 6.18 -7.21
C VAL A 76 -1.40 7.14 -6.03
N PRO A 77 -1.37 6.64 -4.78
CA PRO A 77 -1.54 7.50 -3.61
C PRO A 77 -0.42 8.53 -3.47
N TYR A 78 -0.73 9.61 -2.76
CA TYR A 78 0.30 10.40 -2.08
C TYR A 78 0.97 9.57 -0.98
N TRP A 79 2.11 10.01 -0.46
CA TRP A 79 2.82 9.31 0.62
C TRP A 79 1.99 9.13 1.90
N ASP A 80 1.00 10.01 2.12
CA ASP A 80 -0.05 9.89 3.14
C ASP A 80 -1.42 10.09 2.48
N LEU A 81 -2.40 9.27 2.87
CA LEU A 81 -3.76 9.26 2.31
C LEU A 81 -4.62 10.44 2.80
N GLU A 82 -4.10 11.28 3.70
CA GLU A 82 -4.71 12.58 3.99
C GLU A 82 -4.62 13.54 2.80
N PHE A 83 -3.68 13.32 1.87
CA PHE A 83 -3.48 14.17 0.70
C PHE A 83 -4.20 13.66 -0.55
N THR A 84 -4.65 14.61 -1.37
CA THR A 84 -5.31 14.36 -2.66
C THR A 84 -4.85 15.36 -3.72
N ASP A 85 -5.46 15.30 -4.91
CA ASP A 85 -5.09 16.10 -6.07
C ASP A 85 -5.04 17.60 -5.73
N GLY A 86 -3.94 18.23 -6.14
CA GLY A 86 -3.67 19.65 -5.85
C GLY A 86 -2.92 19.92 -4.53
N SER A 87 -2.60 18.90 -3.72
CA SER A 87 -1.83 19.07 -2.49
C SER A 87 -0.37 19.51 -2.70
N GLY A 88 0.24 19.13 -3.83
CA GLY A 88 1.66 19.35 -4.09
C GLY A 88 2.61 18.40 -3.35
N GLU A 89 2.07 17.43 -2.60
CA GLU A 89 2.85 16.45 -1.84
C GLU A 89 3.43 15.34 -2.74
N PRO A 90 4.49 14.63 -2.31
CA PRO A 90 5.07 13.55 -3.10
C PRO A 90 4.16 12.30 -3.13
N ARG A 91 4.30 11.50 -4.20
CA ARG A 91 3.58 10.23 -4.36
C ARG A 91 4.26 9.10 -3.58
N ASP A 92 3.56 7.97 -3.44
CA ASP A 92 4.20 6.72 -3.08
C ASP A 92 3.73 5.55 -3.96
N SER A 93 4.37 5.42 -5.12
CA SER A 93 4.12 4.31 -6.07
C SER A 93 4.41 2.92 -5.48
N SER A 94 5.28 2.82 -4.47
CA SER A 94 5.54 1.57 -3.75
C SER A 94 4.30 1.10 -2.98
N SER A 95 3.53 2.02 -2.39
CA SER A 95 2.26 1.71 -1.72
C SER A 95 1.24 1.12 -2.70
N ALA A 96 1.07 1.73 -3.88
CA ALA A 96 0.16 1.21 -4.91
C ALA A 96 0.56 -0.20 -5.37
N SER A 97 1.86 -0.43 -5.58
CA SER A 97 2.40 -1.73 -5.99
C SER A 97 2.10 -2.83 -4.95
N ILE A 98 2.29 -2.53 -3.66
CA ILE A 98 1.97 -3.43 -2.54
C ILE A 98 0.46 -3.71 -2.47
N ALA A 99 -0.38 -2.66 -2.54
CA ALA A 99 -1.82 -2.79 -2.46
C ALA A 99 -2.38 -3.66 -3.59
N VAL A 100 -1.86 -3.50 -4.82
CA VAL A 100 -2.19 -4.36 -5.97
C VAL A 100 -1.89 -5.83 -5.67
N CYS A 101 -0.72 -6.14 -5.11
CA CYS A 101 -0.38 -7.52 -4.75
C CYS A 101 -1.38 -8.11 -3.75
N GLY A 102 -1.76 -7.33 -2.73
CA GLY A 102 -2.78 -7.72 -1.76
C GLY A 102 -4.17 -7.94 -2.37
N MET A 103 -4.61 -7.05 -3.26
CA MET A 103 -5.88 -7.20 -3.98
C MET A 103 -5.90 -8.46 -4.85
N LEU A 104 -4.82 -8.71 -5.59
CA LEU A 104 -4.70 -9.90 -6.44
C LEU A 104 -4.61 -11.19 -5.64
N GLU A 105 -3.95 -11.17 -4.47
CA GLU A 105 -3.90 -12.35 -3.60
C GLU A 105 -5.27 -12.64 -2.98
N MET A 106 -5.92 -11.63 -2.39
CA MET A 106 -7.22 -11.85 -1.75
C MET A 106 -8.28 -12.27 -2.76
N ALA A 107 -8.26 -11.74 -3.99
CA ALA A 107 -9.21 -12.08 -5.04
C ALA A 107 -9.28 -13.59 -5.35
N LYS A 108 -8.25 -14.38 -5.02
CA LYS A 108 -8.26 -15.84 -5.15
C LYS A 108 -9.27 -16.54 -4.23
N TYR A 109 -9.70 -15.85 -3.17
CA TYR A 109 -10.54 -16.40 -2.11
C TYR A 109 -11.93 -15.77 -2.01
N LEU A 110 -12.21 -14.78 -2.86
CA LEU A 110 -13.48 -14.07 -2.87
C LEU A 110 -14.44 -14.68 -3.89
N GLU A 111 -15.72 -14.39 -3.68
CA GLU A 111 -16.77 -14.72 -4.65
C GLU A 111 -16.49 -14.06 -6.01
N GLU A 112 -17.00 -14.67 -7.08
CA GLU A 112 -16.65 -14.31 -8.46
C GLU A 112 -16.88 -12.83 -8.79
N GLN A 113 -17.92 -12.21 -8.21
CA GLN A 113 -18.20 -10.80 -8.41
C GLN A 113 -17.13 -9.90 -7.77
N GLU A 114 -16.77 -10.14 -6.51
CA GLU A 114 -15.75 -9.36 -5.80
C GLU A 114 -14.35 -9.61 -6.36
N LYS A 115 -14.05 -10.87 -6.71
CA LYS A 115 -12.82 -11.24 -7.42
C LYS A 115 -12.64 -10.41 -8.69
N LYS A 116 -13.69 -10.27 -9.51
CA LYS A 116 -13.66 -9.42 -10.72
C LYS A 116 -13.45 -7.94 -10.38
N GLN A 117 -14.11 -7.43 -9.34
CA GLN A 117 -13.97 -6.04 -8.91
C GLN A 117 -12.53 -5.73 -8.49
N TYR A 118 -11.96 -6.48 -7.55
CA TYR A 118 -10.58 -6.25 -7.08
C TYR A 118 -9.55 -6.49 -8.18
N THR A 119 -9.73 -7.51 -9.04
CA THR A 119 -8.83 -7.74 -10.18
C THR A 119 -8.89 -6.59 -11.19
N SER A 120 -10.07 -6.03 -11.44
CA SER A 120 -10.25 -4.88 -12.33
C SER A 120 -9.59 -3.61 -11.76
N LEU A 121 -9.77 -3.34 -10.47
CA LEU A 121 -9.12 -2.23 -9.77
C LEU A 121 -7.59 -2.38 -9.79
N ALA A 122 -7.08 -3.57 -9.47
CA ALA A 122 -5.66 -3.88 -9.55
C ALA A 122 -5.07 -3.60 -10.94
N LYS A 123 -5.77 -4.00 -12.01
CA LYS A 123 -5.35 -3.72 -13.39
C LYS A 123 -5.34 -2.23 -13.72
N LYS A 124 -6.31 -1.45 -13.23
CA LYS A 124 -6.35 0.01 -13.44
C LYS A 124 -5.18 0.71 -12.73
N ILE A 125 -4.91 0.35 -11.48
CA ILE A 125 -3.77 0.90 -10.72
C ILE A 125 -2.46 0.51 -11.39
N MET A 126 -2.29 -0.75 -11.80
CA MET A 126 -1.09 -1.18 -12.54
C MET A 126 -0.92 -0.48 -13.88
N LYS A 127 -2.03 -0.18 -14.58
CA LYS A 127 -1.98 0.61 -15.81
C LYS A 127 -1.48 2.04 -15.53
N SER A 128 -1.96 2.68 -14.47
CA SER A 128 -1.45 4.00 -14.06
C SER A 128 0.03 3.96 -13.71
N LEU A 129 0.45 2.98 -12.90
CA LEU A 129 1.86 2.75 -12.57
C LEU A 129 2.70 2.57 -13.84
N TYR A 130 2.27 1.74 -14.78
CA TYR A 130 2.99 1.52 -16.03
C TYR A 130 3.04 2.76 -16.92
N ASP A 131 1.92 3.47 -17.08
CA ASP A 131 1.83 4.61 -17.99
C ASP A 131 2.66 5.79 -17.48
N SER A 132 2.57 6.12 -16.19
CA SER A 132 3.04 7.38 -15.62
C SER A 132 4.19 7.26 -14.62
N TYR A 133 4.44 6.08 -14.04
CA TYR A 133 5.42 5.91 -12.95
C TYR A 133 6.57 4.96 -13.30
N ALA A 134 6.37 4.04 -14.24
CA ALA A 134 7.40 3.09 -14.63
C ALA A 134 8.58 3.80 -15.29
N VAL A 135 9.78 3.42 -14.89
CA VAL A 135 11.02 3.92 -15.49
C VAL A 135 11.19 3.26 -16.85
N LYS A 136 11.05 4.06 -17.93
CA LYS A 136 11.15 3.60 -19.32
C LYS A 136 12.48 3.95 -19.99
N ASP A 137 13.24 4.85 -19.39
CA ASP A 137 14.58 5.24 -19.81
C ASP A 137 15.56 5.04 -18.65
N ALA A 138 16.61 4.25 -18.87
CA ALA A 138 17.65 4.00 -17.88
C ALA A 138 18.45 5.26 -17.49
N LYS A 139 18.31 6.36 -18.25
CA LYS A 139 18.85 7.67 -17.87
C LYS A 139 18.04 8.35 -16.75
N THR A 140 16.76 7.99 -16.59
CA THR A 140 15.90 8.56 -15.54
C THR A 140 16.23 7.95 -14.18
N SER A 141 16.36 6.62 -14.13
CA SER A 141 16.68 5.87 -12.92
C SER A 141 17.14 4.46 -13.30
N ASN A 142 17.83 3.80 -12.37
CA ASN A 142 18.15 2.37 -12.46
C ASN A 142 17.13 1.47 -11.74
N GLY A 143 16.09 2.04 -11.12
CA GLY A 143 14.95 1.32 -10.59
C GLY A 143 13.85 1.07 -11.64
N LEU A 144 12.74 0.48 -11.21
CA LEU A 144 11.64 0.05 -12.10
C LEU A 144 10.40 0.95 -11.99
N VAL A 145 10.08 1.44 -10.79
CA VAL A 145 8.93 2.32 -10.55
C VAL A 145 9.35 3.56 -9.76
N PHE A 146 9.10 4.73 -10.34
CA PHE A 146 9.53 6.04 -9.83
C PHE A 146 8.43 6.70 -8.97
N HIS A 147 8.75 7.83 -8.33
CA HIS A 147 7.86 8.55 -7.41
C HIS A 147 7.38 7.70 -6.23
N SER A 148 8.26 6.86 -5.69
CA SER A 148 8.05 6.24 -4.39
C SER A 148 8.62 7.11 -3.27
N THR A 149 8.11 6.93 -2.05
CA THR A 149 8.57 7.71 -0.89
C THR A 149 9.01 6.79 0.24
N TYR A 150 10.30 6.76 0.56
CA TYR A 150 10.82 6.02 1.69
C TYR A 150 10.43 6.67 3.03
N SER A 151 10.85 7.90 3.27
CA SER A 151 10.61 8.58 4.55
C SER A 151 10.49 10.08 4.31
N ASN A 152 9.29 10.62 4.41
CA ASN A 152 9.05 12.04 4.22
C ASN A 152 8.86 12.76 5.56
N LYS A 153 9.75 13.71 5.87
CA LYS A 153 9.67 14.51 7.09
C LYS A 153 8.49 15.47 7.03
N SER A 154 7.71 15.53 8.10
CA SER A 154 6.74 16.59 8.37
C SER A 154 7.07 17.31 9.68
N PRO A 155 6.41 18.44 9.98
CA PRO A 155 6.49 19.07 11.30
C PRO A 155 5.92 18.21 12.45
N TYR A 156 5.17 17.15 12.14
CA TYR A 156 4.43 16.35 13.13
C TYR A 156 4.95 14.92 13.29
N ASN A 157 5.96 14.51 12.52
CA ASN A 157 6.53 13.17 12.59
C ASN A 157 8.01 13.19 13.00
N THR A 158 8.53 12.02 13.37
CA THR A 158 9.87 11.88 13.96
C THR A 158 10.88 11.26 12.99
N CYS A 159 10.47 10.89 11.77
CA CYS A 159 11.36 10.34 10.77
C CYS A 159 12.33 11.38 10.18
N GLU A 160 13.25 10.92 9.33
CA GLU A 160 14.18 11.75 8.56
C GLU A 160 13.70 11.89 7.11
N HIS A 161 13.98 13.01 6.44
CA HIS A 161 13.65 13.19 5.03
C HIS A 161 14.67 12.43 4.15
N LYS A 162 14.27 11.26 3.64
CA LYS A 162 15.14 10.36 2.87
C LYS A 162 14.35 9.61 1.79
N GLY A 163 14.92 9.56 0.59
CA GLY A 163 14.37 8.79 -0.53
C GLY A 163 12.93 9.18 -0.87
N VAL A 164 12.67 10.48 -0.98
CA VAL A 164 11.37 11.03 -1.34
C VAL A 164 11.36 11.35 -2.83
N ASP A 165 10.30 10.94 -3.53
CA ASP A 165 10.19 11.07 -4.98
C ASP A 165 11.27 10.31 -5.77
N GLU A 166 11.60 9.10 -5.30
CA GLU A 166 12.68 8.25 -5.82
C GLU A 166 12.17 6.85 -6.17
N CYS A 167 13.02 6.03 -6.80
CA CYS A 167 12.81 4.58 -6.77
C CYS A 167 13.15 4.01 -5.38
N ASN A 168 12.53 2.88 -5.02
CA ASN A 168 13.00 2.07 -3.90
C ASN A 168 12.82 0.57 -4.17
N SER A 169 13.66 -0.25 -3.54
CA SER A 169 13.76 -1.66 -3.90
C SER A 169 12.50 -2.47 -3.56
N TRP A 170 11.73 -2.10 -2.52
CA TRP A 170 10.46 -2.78 -2.24
C TRP A 170 9.39 -2.41 -3.26
N GLY A 171 9.31 -1.14 -3.68
CA GLY A 171 8.43 -0.70 -4.76
C GLY A 171 8.70 -1.47 -6.04
N ASP A 172 9.97 -1.56 -6.44
CA ASP A 172 10.39 -2.34 -7.62
C ASP A 172 10.02 -3.83 -7.49
N TYR A 173 10.24 -4.42 -6.31
CA TYR A 173 9.89 -5.81 -6.05
C TYR A 173 8.38 -6.05 -6.20
N PHE A 174 7.52 -5.28 -5.51
CA PHE A 174 6.07 -5.49 -5.56
C PHE A 174 5.48 -5.06 -6.90
N TYR A 175 6.09 -4.11 -7.61
CA TYR A 175 5.71 -3.78 -8.98
C TYR A 175 5.92 -5.00 -9.90
N MET A 176 7.08 -5.65 -9.82
CA MET A 176 7.35 -6.88 -10.56
C MET A 176 6.49 -8.06 -10.11
N GLU A 177 6.23 -8.19 -8.81
CA GLU A 177 5.34 -9.20 -8.27
C GLU A 177 3.91 -9.04 -8.84
N ALA A 178 3.38 -7.82 -8.82
CA ALA A 178 2.07 -7.48 -9.37
C ALA A 178 1.97 -7.79 -10.87
N LEU A 179 2.97 -7.39 -11.67
CA LEU A 179 3.03 -7.74 -13.09
C LEU A 179 3.06 -9.26 -13.30
N THR A 180 3.82 -9.98 -12.49
CA THR A 180 3.93 -11.44 -12.56
C THR A 180 2.59 -12.11 -12.26
N ARG A 181 1.89 -11.67 -11.21
CA ARG A 181 0.54 -12.14 -10.83
C ARG A 181 -0.51 -11.86 -11.90
N LEU A 182 -0.38 -10.76 -12.64
CA LEU A 182 -1.29 -10.44 -13.75
C LEU A 182 -0.98 -11.26 -15.01
N HIS A 183 0.28 -11.66 -15.19
CA HIS A 183 0.73 -12.41 -16.36
C HIS A 183 0.45 -13.92 -16.25
N LYS A 184 0.63 -14.51 -15.07
CA LYS A 184 0.47 -15.94 -14.85
C LYS A 184 -0.04 -16.25 -13.44
N ASP A 185 -0.53 -17.48 -13.26
CA ASP A 185 -0.71 -18.01 -11.90
C ASP A 185 0.66 -18.25 -11.28
N TRP A 186 0.98 -17.46 -10.27
CA TRP A 186 2.31 -17.39 -9.68
C TRP A 186 2.35 -18.13 -8.35
N GLU A 187 3.34 -19.00 -8.20
CA GLU A 187 3.69 -19.62 -6.92
C GLU A 187 4.40 -18.59 -6.04
N LEU A 188 3.73 -18.19 -4.95
CA LEU A 188 4.22 -17.17 -4.02
C LEU A 188 5.47 -17.67 -3.27
N TYR A 189 6.42 -16.77 -3.04
CA TYR A 189 7.50 -16.97 -2.09
C TYR A 189 7.07 -16.78 -0.63
N TRP A 190 5.97 -16.06 -0.43
CA TRP A 190 5.38 -15.70 0.86
C TRP A 190 4.51 -16.80 1.44
#